data_AF-A0A537BBM0-F1
#
_entry.id   AF-A0A537BBM0-F1
#
_cell.length_a   1.000
_cell.length_b   1.000
_cell.length_c   1.000
_cell.angle_alpha   90.00
_cell.angle_beta   90.00
_cell.angle_gamma   90.00
#
_symmetry.space_group_name_H-M   'P 1'
#
loop_
_entity.id
_entity.type
_entity.pdbx_description
1 polymer ?
#
loop_
_entity_poly.entity_id
_entity_poly.type
_entity_poly.pdbx_seq_one_letter_code
_entity_poly.pdbx_strand_id
1 'polypeptide(L)' 'YWGRTWTIGAWCERRTDFRNFRVDRIAGLETLERRYPDEAGKRLADFIRAMEAR' A
#
# COMPACT_ATOMS: atom_id res chain seq x y z
N TYR A 1 12.83 -6.17 -1.20
CA TYR A 1 13.66 -6.66 -0.08
C TYR A 1 14.81 -5.69 0.09
N TRP A 2 14.82 -4.91 1.18
CA TRP A 2 15.84 -3.87 1.46
C TRP A 2 16.64 -4.24 2.73
N GLY A 3 17.17 -5.45 2.82
CA GLY A 3 18.22 -5.84 3.77
C GLY A 3 17.86 -6.03 5.26
N ARG A 4 16.72 -5.57 5.78
CA ARG A 4 16.31 -5.87 7.19
C ARG A 4 14.81 -5.86 7.49
N THR A 5 14.00 -5.21 6.66
CA THR A 5 12.59 -4.94 6.99
C THR A 5 11.69 -5.19 5.79
N TRP A 6 10.54 -5.81 6.04
CA TRP A 6 9.48 -5.97 5.07
C TRP A 6 8.61 -4.71 5.03
N THR A 7 8.27 -4.28 3.82
CA THR A 7 7.36 -3.16 3.58
C THR A 7 6.19 -3.63 2.73
N ILE A 8 5.00 -3.15 3.06
CA ILE A 8 3.78 -3.37 2.28
C ILE A 8 3.40 -2.06 1.59
N GLY A 9 3.32 -2.08 0.27
CA GLY A 9 2.74 -0.99 -0.50
C GLY A 9 1.21 -1.07 -0.46
N ALA A 10 0.56 0.02 -0.07
CA ALA A 10 -0.91 0.09 -0.05
C ALA A 10 -1.40 1.51 -0.33
N TRP A 11 -2.65 1.60 -0.79
CA TRP A 11 -3.36 2.87 -0.91
C TRP A 11 -3.77 3.39 0.48
N CYS A 12 -3.40 4.62 0.81
CA CYS A 12 -3.78 5.26 2.06
C CYS A 12 -4.99 6.17 1.83
N GLU A 13 -6.19 5.71 2.20
CA GLU A 13 -7.43 6.49 2.01
C GLU A 13 -7.43 7.85 2.73
N ARG A 14 -6.70 7.98 3.85
CA ARG A 14 -6.59 9.25 4.57
C ARG A 14 -5.77 10.32 3.85
N ARG A 15 -4.88 9.91 2.95
CA ARG A 15 -3.99 10.84 2.21
C ARG A 15 -4.25 10.82 0.71
N THR A 16 -5.13 9.93 0.25
CA THR A 16 -5.45 9.77 -1.18
C THR A 16 -4.18 9.54 -2.00
N ASP A 17 -3.26 8.71 -1.49
CA ASP A 17 -1.96 8.44 -2.12
C ASP A 17 -1.40 7.06 -1.71
N PHE A 18 -0.45 6.56 -2.50
CA PHE A 18 0.26 5.30 -2.24
C PHE A 18 1.35 5.45 -1.18
N ARG A 19 1.40 4.52 -0.21
CA ARG A 19 2.49 4.48 0.78
C ARG A 19 3.01 3.07 1.04
N ASN A 20 4.28 3.03 1.41
CA ASN A 20 4.95 1.86 1.94
C ASN A 20 4.87 1.88 3.47
N PHE A 21 4.23 0.86 4.04
CA PHE A 21 4.12 0.63 5.47
C PHE A 21 5.15 -0.39 5.91
N ARG A 22 5.87 -0.09 6.97
CA ARG A 22 6.84 -1.02 7.57
C ARG A 22 6.10 -2.06 8.40
N VAL A 23 6.27 -3.34 8.05
CA VAL A 23 5.61 -4.45 8.73
C VAL A 23 5.98 -4.51 10.20
N ASP A 24 7.23 -4.19 10.55
CA ASP A 24 7.71 -4.18 11.94
C ASP A 24 7.05 -3.11 12.83
N ARG A 25 6.35 -2.13 12.24
CA ARG A 25 5.69 -1.03 12.97
C ARG A 25 4.16 -1.18 13.03
N ILE A 26 3.60 -2.26 12.49
CA ILE A 26 2.15 -2.49 12.50
C ILE A 26 1.76 -3.06 13.86
N ALA A 27 1.07 -2.24 14.68
CA ALA A 27 0.58 -2.67 15.99
C ALA A 27 -0.69 -3.53 15.92
N GLY A 28 -1.47 -3.40 14.83
CA GLY A 28 -2.69 -4.15 14.61
C GLY A 28 -3.08 -4.12 13.14
N LEU A 29 -3.64 -5.23 12.66
CA LEU A 29 -4.15 -5.41 11.31
C LEU A 29 -5.56 -5.99 11.43
N GLU A 30 -6.53 -5.31 10.83
CA GLU A 30 -7.90 -5.78 10.73
C GLU A 30 -8.21 -6.06 9.27
N THR A 31 -8.69 -7.27 8.98
CA THR A 31 -9.14 -7.63 7.64
C THR A 31 -10.63 -7.36 7.56
N LEU A 32 -11.03 -6.41 6.72
CA LEU A 32 -12.44 -6.09 6.51
C LEU A 32 -13.04 -7.05 5.48
N GLU A 33 -14.33 -7.38 5.63
CA GLU A 33 -15.09 -8.12 4.62
C GLU A 33 -15.31 -7.29 3.34
N ARG A 34 -15.22 -5.96 3.47
CA ARG A 34 -15.27 -5.04 2.35
C ARG A 34 -14.06 -5.27 1.44
N ARG A 35 -14.34 -5.61 0.18
CA ARG A 35 -13.33 -5.59 -0.88
C ARG A 35 -13.11 -4.17 -1.36
N TYR A 36 -11.84 -3.80 -1.52
CA TYR A 36 -11.50 -2.52 -2.12
C TYR A 36 -11.97 -2.51 -3.58
N PRO A 37 -12.65 -1.47 -4.06
CA PRO A 37 -13.14 -1.41 -5.43
C PRO A 37 -11.98 -1.43 -6.42
N ASP A 38 -12.19 -2.08 -7.57
CA ASP A 38 -11.21 -2.15 -8.66
C ASP A 38 -11.17 -0.83 -9.46
N GLU A 39 -10.72 0.25 -8.82
CA GLU A 39 -10.73 1.60 -9.37
C GLU A 39 -9.38 1.99 -10.01
N ALA A 40 -9.43 2.56 -11.21
CA ALA A 40 -8.24 3.08 -11.88
C ALA A 40 -7.58 4.19 -11.03
N GLY A 41 -6.26 4.13 -10.87
CA GLY A 41 -5.49 5.01 -9.99
C GLY A 41 -5.19 4.41 -8.61
N LYS A 42 -5.81 3.27 -8.25
CA LYS A 42 -5.63 2.60 -6.95
C LYS A 42 -5.26 1.11 -7.09
N ARG A 43 -5.01 0.65 -8.31
CA ARG A 43 -4.61 -0.73 -8.59
C ARG A 43 -3.13 -0.94 -8.33
N LEU A 44 -2.70 -2.20 -8.26
CA LEU A 44 -1.28 -2.55 -8.17
C LEU A 44 -0.47 -1.98 -9.35
N ALA A 45 -1.04 -1.93 -10.56
CA ALA A 45 -0.37 -1.34 -11.71
C ALA A 45 -0.11 0.17 -11.53
N ASP A 46 -1.07 0.89 -10.93
CA ASP A 46 -0.93 2.32 -10.63
C ASP A 46 0.09 2.54 -9.51
N PHE A 47 0.12 1.65 -8.51
CA PHE A 47 1.15 1.65 -7.48
C PHE A 47 2.55 1.48 -8.06
N ILE A 48 2.76 0.50 -8.95
CA ILE A 48 4.05 0.26 -9.61
C ILE A 48 4.48 1.50 -10.38
N ARG A 49 3.58 2.06 -11.22
CA ARG A 49 3.85 3.30 -11.97
C ARG A 49 4.22 4.48 -11.05
N ALA A 50 3.51 4.64 -9.94
CA ALA A 50 3.79 5.70 -8.97
C ALA A 50 5.14 5.50 -8.23
N MET A 51 5.59 4.26 -8.04
CA MET A 51 6.90 3.96 -7.47
C MET A 51 8.04 4.10 -8.48
N GLU A 52 7.81 3.79 -9.76
CA GLU A 52 8.79 3.99 -10.83
C GLU A 52 9.02 5.48 -11.15
N ALA A 53 7.99 6.31 -11.01
CA ALA A 53 8.07 7.74 -11.27
C ALA A 53 8.72 8.56 -10.12
N ARG A 54 9.19 7.91 -9.05
CA ARG A 54 9.66 8.55 -7.81
C ARG A 54 11.14 8.28 -7.55
#